data_AF-A0A9P0JFQ8-F1
#
_entry.id   AF-A0A9P0JFQ8-F1
#
_cell.length_a   1.000
_cell.length_b   1.000
_cell.length_c   1.000
_cell.angle_alpha   90.00
_cell.angle_beta   90.00
_cell.angle_gamma   90.00
#
_symmetry.space_group_name_H-M   'P 1'
#
loop_
_entity.id
_entity.type
_entity.pdbx_description
1 polymer ?
#
loop_
_entity_poly.entity_id
_entity_poly.type
_entity_poly.pdbx_seq_one_letter_code
_entity_poly.pdbx_strand_id
1 'polypeptide(L)'
;MFKLQYLRLRSRYMLFCFIAVFSFSVLFLMFQNSLSRPAIETLVTETHKQINNFKNFKDNLKVAEQKELVVNEDYLYALGFVSKPAIYPDSSWKNTTLPIVVTYVLDDEHSQAIGLVMCVAKYLPDRAILVYNLGIPDYQLLLMQTFCNNNTRCTIVDFDLSKFPSHVSRTHIKAYRPLVLQDALNRAGAVMFLDPNVRIISPNVSKLFTLYSNKSIVGWETRMATTTLTHPKMFDYFRTPADNFFFLPLVLVNKLIVYNTLDMHQDIMLPWIQCALISECISPIGI
;
A
#
# COMPACT_ATOMS: atom_id res chain seq x y z
N MET A 1 54.44 -66.87 39.52
CA MET A 1 53.79 -66.15 40.63
C MET A 1 53.01 -64.89 40.20
N PHE A 2 53.41 -64.15 39.16
CA PHE A 2 52.75 -62.90 38.72
C PHE A 2 51.36 -63.03 38.05
N LYS A 3 51.07 -64.15 37.36
CA LYS A 3 49.80 -64.30 36.59
C LYS A 3 48.55 -64.44 37.47
N LEU A 4 48.70 -65.02 38.67
CA LEU A 4 47.58 -65.23 39.61
C LEU A 4 47.16 -63.95 40.34
N GLN A 5 48.10 -63.04 40.60
CA GLN A 5 47.82 -61.74 41.23
C GLN A 5 47.09 -60.79 40.27
N TYR A 6 47.45 -60.80 38.98
CA TYR A 6 46.79 -59.96 37.97
C TYR A 6 45.32 -60.34 37.73
N LEU A 7 45.00 -61.64 37.71
CA LEU A 7 43.62 -62.12 37.56
C LEU A 7 42.74 -61.79 38.79
N ARG A 8 43.29 -61.88 40.00
CA ARG A 8 42.59 -61.46 41.23
C ARG A 8 42.35 -59.95 41.28
N LEU A 9 43.30 -59.15 40.78
CA LEU A 9 43.16 -57.69 40.75
C LEU A 9 42.09 -57.26 39.73
N ARG A 10 42.11 -57.84 38.53
CA ARG A 10 41.10 -57.58 37.48
C ARG A 10 39.70 -58.03 37.89
N SER A 11 39.56 -59.17 38.57
CA SER A 11 38.27 -59.64 39.10
C SER A 11 37.69 -58.69 40.16
N ARG A 12 38.54 -58.13 41.04
CA ARG A 12 38.11 -57.15 42.06
C ARG A 12 37.67 -55.83 41.43
N TYR A 13 38.39 -55.32 40.42
CA TYR A 13 37.99 -54.10 39.71
C TYR A 13 36.65 -54.27 38.98
N MET A 14 36.43 -55.41 38.30
CA MET A 14 35.15 -55.67 37.65
C MET A 14 33.99 -55.74 38.66
N LEU A 15 34.21 -56.36 39.82
CA LEU A 15 33.20 -56.42 40.89
C LEU A 15 32.85 -55.01 41.42
N PHE A 16 33.85 -54.15 41.62
CA PHE A 16 33.63 -52.76 42.03
C PHE A 16 32.85 -51.96 40.97
N CYS A 17 33.14 -52.14 39.67
CA CYS A 17 32.37 -51.50 38.61
C CYS A 17 30.91 -51.96 38.58
N PHE A 18 30.65 -53.27 38.76
CA PHE A 18 29.27 -53.77 38.81
C PHE A 18 28.49 -53.23 40.01
N ILE A 19 29.11 -53.14 41.19
CA ILE A 19 28.47 -52.57 42.38
C ILE A 19 28.17 -51.08 42.19
N ALA A 20 29.07 -50.33 41.55
CA ALA A 20 28.87 -48.91 41.27
C ALA A 20 27.74 -48.65 40.26
N VAL A 21 27.62 -49.47 39.21
CA VAL A 21 26.53 -49.33 38.23
C VAL A 21 25.19 -49.72 38.86
N PHE A 22 25.17 -50.77 39.69
CA PHE A 22 23.95 -51.21 40.36
C PHE A 22 23.46 -50.19 41.39
N SER A 23 24.38 -49.60 42.18
CA SER A 23 24.03 -48.56 43.14
C SER A 23 23.51 -47.29 42.46
N PHE A 24 24.11 -46.88 41.33
CA PHE A 24 23.61 -45.74 40.54
C PHE A 24 22.21 -45.99 39.96
N SER A 25 21.95 -47.22 39.50
CA SER A 25 20.64 -47.62 38.95
C SER A 25 19.54 -47.57 40.02
N VAL A 26 19.84 -48.04 41.23
CA VAL A 26 18.91 -47.99 42.36
C VAL A 26 18.67 -46.55 42.84
N LEU A 27 19.73 -45.72 42.87
CA LEU A 27 19.62 -44.29 43.19
C LEU A 27 18.75 -43.55 42.17
N PHE A 28 18.88 -43.88 40.88
CA PHE A 28 18.08 -43.28 39.81
C PHE A 28 16.60 -43.64 39.93
N LEU A 29 16.28 -44.91 40.22
CA LEU A 29 14.89 -45.35 40.45
C LEU A 29 14.27 -44.72 41.71
N MET A 30 15.07 -44.52 42.77
CA MET A 30 14.61 -43.86 43.99
C MET A 30 14.39 -42.35 43.79
N PHE A 31 15.25 -41.68 43.02
CA PHE A 31 15.08 -40.25 42.67
C PHE A 31 13.90 -40.02 41.71
N GLN A 32 13.62 -40.95 40.81
CA GLN A 32 12.49 -40.82 39.89
C GLN A 32 11.13 -41.01 40.59
N ASN A 33 11.11 -41.69 41.73
CA ASN A 33 9.93 -41.80 42.60
C ASN A 33 9.75 -40.62 43.56
N SER A 34 10.75 -39.74 43.75
CA SER A 34 10.65 -38.58 44.66
C SER A 34 10.26 -37.27 43.97
N LEU A 35 10.32 -37.19 42.62
CA LEU A 35 9.68 -36.13 41.86
C LEU A 35 8.18 -36.44 41.72
N SER A 36 7.42 -35.95 42.70
CA SER A 36 5.97 -35.91 42.71
C SER A 36 5.39 -35.49 41.35
N ARG A 37 4.50 -36.32 40.79
CA ARG A 37 3.68 -35.97 39.62
C ARG A 37 2.82 -34.75 39.98
N PRO A 38 2.90 -33.61 39.28
CA PRO A 38 1.83 -32.63 39.34
C PRO A 38 0.59 -33.24 38.68
N ALA A 39 -0.56 -33.09 39.34
CA ALA A 39 -1.83 -33.67 38.93
C ALA A 39 -2.19 -33.28 37.49
N ILE A 40 -2.52 -34.27 36.66
CA ILE A 40 -2.87 -34.13 35.24
C ILE A 40 -4.01 -33.11 35.02
N GLU A 41 -4.84 -32.87 36.05
CA GLU A 41 -5.93 -31.89 36.00
C GLU A 41 -5.45 -30.45 35.80
N THR A 42 -4.31 -30.03 36.35
CA THR A 42 -3.81 -28.65 36.17
C THR A 42 -3.17 -28.44 34.79
N LEU A 43 -2.58 -29.50 34.21
CA LEU A 43 -2.03 -29.46 32.85
C LEU A 43 -3.14 -29.38 31.79
N VAL A 44 -4.25 -30.09 32.00
CA VAL A 44 -5.41 -30.08 31.09
C VAL A 44 -6.15 -28.74 31.18
N THR A 45 -6.22 -28.13 32.37
CA THR A 45 -6.89 -26.83 32.54
C THR A 45 -6.07 -25.68 31.92
N GLU A 46 -4.75 -25.68 32.09
CA GLU A 46 -3.88 -24.68 31.45
C GLU A 46 -3.81 -24.85 29.93
N THR A 47 -3.81 -26.09 29.41
CA THR A 47 -3.86 -26.33 27.96
C THR A 47 -5.19 -25.92 27.34
N HIS A 48 -6.34 -26.16 27.99
CA HIS A 48 -7.62 -25.65 27.48
C HIS A 48 -7.69 -24.13 27.46
N LYS A 49 -7.10 -23.45 28.44
CA LYS A 49 -7.04 -21.98 28.48
C LYS A 49 -6.14 -21.43 27.37
N GLN A 50 -4.99 -22.05 27.12
CA GLN A 50 -4.11 -21.69 26.01
C GLN A 50 -4.75 -22.00 24.64
N ILE A 51 -5.43 -23.13 24.49
CA ILE A 51 -6.13 -23.52 23.25
C ILE A 51 -7.29 -22.57 22.97
N ASN A 52 -8.07 -22.17 23.98
CA ASN A 52 -9.15 -21.22 23.81
C ASN A 52 -8.63 -19.82 23.45
N ASN A 53 -7.53 -19.37 24.07
CA ASN A 53 -6.89 -18.11 23.69
C ASN A 53 -6.32 -18.17 22.26
N PHE A 54 -5.70 -19.28 21.87
CA PHE A 54 -5.21 -19.48 20.51
C PHE A 54 -6.34 -19.59 19.48
N LYS A 55 -7.45 -20.22 19.84
CA LYS A 55 -8.65 -20.32 18.99
C LYS A 55 -9.31 -18.95 18.83
N ASN A 56 -9.47 -18.18 19.89
CA ASN A 56 -9.97 -16.80 19.81
C ASN A 56 -9.02 -15.91 19.00
N PHE A 57 -7.71 -16.06 19.15
CA PHE A 57 -6.73 -15.36 18.32
C PHE A 57 -6.83 -15.76 16.84
N LYS A 58 -7.00 -17.05 16.54
CA LYS A 58 -7.20 -17.57 15.19
C LYS A 58 -8.54 -17.13 14.59
N ASP A 59 -9.59 -17.08 15.39
CA ASP A 59 -10.92 -16.64 14.95
C ASP A 59 -10.93 -15.12 14.73
N ASN A 60 -10.23 -14.34 15.55
CA ASN A 60 -9.98 -12.91 15.30
C ASN A 60 -9.10 -12.67 14.07
N LEU A 61 -8.12 -13.54 13.80
CA LEU A 61 -7.31 -13.53 12.58
C LEU A 61 -8.14 -13.89 11.35
N LYS A 62 -9.07 -14.86 11.45
CA LYS A 62 -9.99 -15.24 10.37
C LYS A 62 -11.01 -14.15 10.04
N VAL A 63 -11.46 -13.40 11.05
CA VAL A 63 -12.32 -12.21 10.84
C VAL A 63 -11.50 -11.07 10.22
N ALA A 64 -10.22 -10.94 10.56
CA ALA A 64 -9.27 -10.06 9.85
C ALA A 64 -8.84 -10.58 8.46
N GLU A 65 -9.16 -11.84 8.11
CA GLU A 65 -8.77 -12.49 6.86
C GLU A 65 -9.72 -12.17 5.69
N GLN A 66 -10.93 -11.65 5.99
CA GLN A 66 -11.73 -10.97 4.97
C GLN A 66 -11.11 -9.59 4.74
N LYS A 67 -10.18 -9.51 3.78
CA LYS A 67 -9.56 -8.26 3.31
C LYS A 67 -10.61 -7.39 2.63
N GLU A 68 -11.33 -6.61 3.42
CA GLU A 68 -12.37 -5.71 2.94
C GLU A 68 -11.83 -4.29 2.77
N LEU A 69 -12.30 -3.60 1.73
CA LEU A 69 -12.01 -2.20 1.46
C LEU A 69 -12.88 -1.28 2.34
N VAL A 70 -12.79 -1.45 3.66
CA VAL A 70 -13.55 -0.64 4.64
C VAL A 70 -12.64 0.45 5.20
N VAL A 71 -13.06 1.70 5.07
CA VAL A 71 -12.31 2.89 5.51
C VAL A 71 -13.24 3.85 6.23
N ASN A 72 -12.68 4.81 6.99
CA ASN A 72 -13.48 5.86 7.61
C ASN A 72 -14.20 6.69 6.51
N GLU A 73 -15.52 6.80 6.64
CA GLU A 73 -16.38 7.58 5.74
C GLU A 73 -15.99 9.06 5.69
N ASP A 74 -15.42 9.63 6.74
CA ASP A 74 -14.95 11.02 6.77
C ASP A 74 -13.90 11.29 5.67
N TYR A 75 -13.00 10.33 5.41
CA TYR A 75 -12.02 10.43 4.34
C TYR A 75 -12.68 10.38 2.97
N LEU A 76 -13.67 9.51 2.80
CA LEU A 76 -14.41 9.37 1.55
C LEU A 76 -15.24 10.63 1.27
N TYR A 77 -15.91 11.16 2.29
CA TYR A 77 -16.65 12.42 2.21
C TYR A 77 -15.75 13.60 1.83
N ALA A 78 -14.57 13.72 2.46
CA ALA A 78 -13.59 14.74 2.13
C ALA A 78 -13.08 14.64 0.68
N LEU A 79 -13.08 13.44 0.11
CA LEU A 79 -12.70 13.13 -1.27
C LEU A 79 -13.91 13.04 -2.22
N GLY A 80 -15.05 13.62 -1.83
CA GLY A 80 -16.22 13.81 -2.69
C GLY A 80 -17.04 12.55 -3.00
N PHE A 81 -16.81 11.45 -2.28
CA PHE A 81 -17.67 10.27 -2.34
C PHE A 81 -18.91 10.50 -1.47
N VAL A 82 -19.86 11.24 -2.04
CA VAL A 82 -21.13 11.64 -1.40
C VAL A 82 -22.33 11.10 -2.18
N SER A 83 -23.55 11.20 -1.63
CA SER A 83 -24.75 10.64 -2.28
C SER A 83 -25.05 11.21 -3.67
N LYS A 84 -24.59 12.43 -3.97
CA LYS A 84 -24.70 13.08 -5.28
C LYS A 84 -23.33 13.62 -5.70
N PRO A 85 -22.45 12.78 -6.26
CA PRO A 85 -21.09 13.21 -6.62
C PRO A 85 -21.09 14.15 -7.82
N ALA A 86 -20.02 14.94 -7.95
CA ALA A 86 -19.79 15.84 -9.08
C ALA A 86 -19.31 15.04 -10.30
N ILE A 87 -20.25 14.63 -11.17
CA ILE A 87 -19.97 13.75 -12.32
C ILE A 87 -19.85 14.54 -13.63
N TYR A 88 -18.87 14.19 -14.46
CA TYR A 88 -18.72 14.70 -15.81
C TYR A 88 -19.73 14.03 -16.78
N PRO A 89 -20.36 14.78 -17.71
CA PRO A 89 -20.10 16.19 -18.06
C PRO A 89 -20.92 17.22 -17.26
N ASP A 90 -21.91 16.78 -16.47
CA ASP A 90 -22.93 17.62 -15.86
C ASP A 90 -22.36 18.61 -14.83
N SER A 91 -21.40 18.16 -14.04
CA SER A 91 -20.69 18.95 -13.03
C SER A 91 -19.22 19.06 -13.40
N SER A 92 -18.87 20.11 -14.14
CA SER A 92 -17.51 20.40 -14.57
C SER A 92 -17.11 21.85 -14.29
N TRP A 93 -15.80 22.09 -14.19
CA TRP A 93 -15.30 23.43 -13.96
C TRP A 93 -15.62 24.34 -15.15
N LYS A 94 -16.43 25.37 -14.90
CA LYS A 94 -16.82 26.37 -15.88
C LYS A 94 -15.65 27.29 -16.24
N ASN A 95 -15.65 27.80 -17.48
CA ASN A 95 -14.65 28.74 -17.99
C ASN A 95 -13.23 28.18 -18.15
N THR A 96 -13.08 26.87 -18.28
CA THR A 96 -11.80 26.23 -18.62
C THR A 96 -11.97 25.15 -19.70
N THR A 97 -10.89 24.83 -20.39
CA THR A 97 -10.87 23.79 -21.44
C THR A 97 -10.49 22.45 -20.81
N LEU A 98 -11.37 21.45 -20.93
CA LEU A 98 -11.21 20.13 -20.30
C LEU A 98 -10.58 19.08 -21.24
N PRO A 99 -9.68 18.20 -20.75
CA PRO A 99 -9.23 18.09 -19.35
C PRO A 99 -8.24 19.18 -18.96
N ILE A 100 -8.21 19.53 -17.66
CA ILE A 100 -7.14 20.35 -17.09
C ILE A 100 -5.91 19.49 -16.78
N VAL A 101 -4.73 20.08 -16.68
CA VAL A 101 -3.53 19.36 -16.23
C VAL A 101 -3.47 19.34 -14.71
N VAL A 102 -3.07 18.22 -14.13
CA VAL A 102 -2.90 18.06 -12.68
C VAL A 102 -1.54 17.46 -12.40
N THR A 103 -0.81 18.08 -11.47
CA THR A 103 0.43 17.54 -10.90
C THR A 103 0.44 17.81 -9.41
N TYR A 104 1.37 17.19 -8.70
CA TYR A 104 1.69 17.50 -7.31
C TYR A 104 3.12 18.03 -7.20
N VAL A 105 3.53 18.42 -6.00
CA VAL A 105 4.92 18.78 -5.69
C VAL A 105 5.28 18.32 -4.29
N LEU A 106 6.42 17.63 -4.20
CA LEU A 106 7.11 17.23 -2.98
C LEU A 106 8.42 18.02 -2.87
N ASP A 107 9.03 18.01 -1.68
CA ASP A 107 10.23 18.79 -1.34
C ASP A 107 11.39 18.58 -2.34
N ASP A 108 11.62 17.33 -2.76
CA ASP A 108 12.68 16.94 -3.70
C ASP A 108 12.28 17.06 -5.18
N GLU A 109 11.01 17.39 -5.48
CA GLU A 109 10.46 17.40 -6.84
C GLU A 109 10.09 18.81 -7.34
N HIS A 110 10.32 19.87 -6.56
CA HIS A 110 9.90 21.23 -6.93
C HIS A 110 10.46 21.70 -8.28
N SER A 111 11.73 21.42 -8.58
CA SER A 111 12.34 21.76 -9.88
C SER A 111 11.69 21.00 -11.05
N GLN A 112 11.27 19.75 -10.80
CA GLN A 112 10.59 18.93 -11.80
C GLN A 112 9.18 19.46 -12.07
N ALA A 113 8.44 19.79 -11.02
CA ALA A 113 7.12 20.38 -11.10
C ALA A 113 7.14 21.74 -11.83
N ILE A 114 8.12 22.62 -11.55
CA ILE A 114 8.33 23.87 -12.29
C ILE A 114 8.54 23.58 -13.79
N GLY A 115 9.40 22.61 -14.11
CA GLY A 115 9.64 22.19 -15.50
C GLY A 115 8.37 21.73 -16.21
N LEU A 116 7.49 21.00 -15.51
CA LEU A 116 6.19 20.60 -16.05
C LEU A 116 5.25 21.79 -16.26
N VAL A 117 5.16 22.72 -15.30
CA VAL A 117 4.37 23.96 -15.44
C VAL A 117 4.79 24.74 -16.68
N MET A 118 6.10 24.86 -16.92
CA MET A 118 6.64 25.51 -18.12
C MET A 118 6.29 24.75 -19.40
N CYS A 119 6.36 23.41 -19.40
CA CYS A 119 5.94 22.60 -20.54
C CYS A 119 4.45 22.78 -20.86
N VAL A 120 3.59 22.83 -19.85
CA VAL A 120 2.14 23.04 -20.05
C VAL A 120 1.87 24.42 -20.60
N ALA A 121 2.48 25.47 -20.03
CA ALA A 121 2.36 26.83 -20.55
C ALA A 121 2.79 26.95 -22.02
N LYS A 122 3.82 26.19 -22.43
CA LYS A 122 4.33 26.20 -23.81
C LYS A 122 3.49 25.38 -24.78
N TYR A 123 3.10 24.15 -24.40
CA TYR A 123 2.52 23.17 -25.32
C TYR A 123 1.00 23.00 -25.20
N LEU A 124 0.40 23.45 -24.09
CA LEU A 124 -1.04 23.40 -23.81
C LEU A 124 -1.54 24.74 -23.23
N PRO A 125 -1.34 25.89 -23.91
CA PRO A 125 -1.61 27.22 -23.37
C PRO A 125 -3.10 27.50 -23.09
N ASP A 126 -4.00 26.72 -23.69
CA ASP A 126 -5.46 26.76 -23.52
C ASP A 126 -5.95 25.97 -22.30
N ARG A 127 -5.07 25.23 -21.62
CA ARG A 127 -5.39 24.36 -20.48
C ARG A 127 -4.95 24.99 -19.17
N ALA A 128 -5.81 24.86 -18.16
CA ALA A 128 -5.43 25.15 -16.79
C ALA A 128 -4.56 24.04 -16.21
N ILE A 129 -3.73 24.39 -15.23
CA ILE A 129 -2.92 23.46 -14.44
C ILE A 129 -3.18 23.64 -12.95
N LEU A 130 -3.48 22.55 -12.25
CA LEU A 130 -3.46 22.48 -10.80
C LEU A 130 -2.15 21.85 -10.33
N VAL A 131 -1.48 22.52 -9.40
CA VAL A 131 -0.27 22.03 -8.73
C VAL A 131 -0.58 21.82 -7.26
N TYR A 132 -0.63 20.56 -6.84
CA TYR A 132 -0.92 20.18 -5.47
C TYR A 132 0.35 20.28 -4.60
N ASN A 133 0.38 21.25 -3.69
CA ASN A 133 1.42 21.36 -2.68
C ASN A 133 1.18 20.31 -1.60
N LEU A 134 2.11 19.34 -1.48
CA LEU A 134 2.06 18.25 -0.50
C LEU A 134 2.98 18.48 0.71
N GLY A 135 3.23 19.74 1.05
CA GLY A 135 4.02 20.14 2.21
C GLY A 135 5.46 20.55 1.88
N ILE A 136 5.67 21.22 0.74
CA ILE A 136 6.98 21.82 0.45
C ILE A 136 7.25 23.02 1.37
N PRO A 137 8.52 23.31 1.70
CA PRO A 137 8.87 24.49 2.48
C PRO A 137 8.45 25.81 1.81
N ASP A 138 8.20 26.84 2.61
CA ASP A 138 7.74 28.16 2.14
C ASP A 138 8.62 28.76 1.03
N TYR A 139 9.94 28.60 1.11
CA TYR A 139 10.85 29.12 0.09
C TYR A 139 10.65 28.45 -1.28
N GLN A 140 10.33 27.16 -1.31
CA GLN A 140 10.02 26.45 -2.55
C GLN A 140 8.62 26.79 -3.05
N LEU A 141 7.66 26.98 -2.14
CA LEU A 141 6.32 27.44 -2.47
C LEU A 141 6.35 28.83 -3.12
N LEU A 142 7.11 29.77 -2.56
CA LEU A 142 7.32 31.10 -3.14
C LEU A 142 7.92 30.99 -4.54
N LEU A 143 8.93 30.14 -4.72
CA LEU A 143 9.52 29.91 -6.04
C LEU A 143 8.47 29.35 -7.03
N MET A 144 7.70 28.33 -6.65
CA MET A 144 6.63 27.77 -7.48
C MET A 144 5.59 28.82 -7.87
N GLN A 145 5.19 29.68 -6.92
CA GLN A 145 4.28 30.80 -7.15
C GLN A 145 4.82 31.77 -8.19
N THR A 146 6.12 32.04 -8.26
CA THR A 146 6.67 32.93 -9.31
C THR A 146 6.42 32.38 -10.72
N PHE A 147 6.58 31.07 -10.93
CA PHE A 147 6.33 30.44 -12.23
C PHE A 147 4.84 30.32 -12.54
N CYS A 148 4.00 30.12 -11.54
CA CYS A 148 2.56 30.08 -11.70
C CYS A 148 1.92 31.46 -11.89
N ASN A 149 2.39 32.51 -11.21
CA ASN A 149 1.86 33.88 -11.38
C ASN A 149 2.09 34.43 -12.78
N ASN A 150 3.18 34.01 -13.44
CA ASN A 150 3.43 34.32 -14.86
C ASN A 150 2.43 33.62 -15.80
N ASN A 151 1.68 32.63 -15.32
CA ASN A 151 0.68 31.88 -16.06
C ASN A 151 -0.70 32.02 -15.40
N THR A 152 -1.56 32.85 -15.97
CA THR A 152 -2.95 33.08 -15.48
C THR A 152 -3.81 31.82 -15.31
N ARG A 153 -3.39 30.67 -15.86
CA ARG A 153 -4.11 29.38 -15.75
C ARG A 153 -3.41 28.37 -14.84
N CYS A 154 -2.38 28.76 -14.09
CA CYS A 154 -1.83 27.93 -13.02
C CYS A 154 -2.49 28.26 -11.67
N THR A 155 -2.87 27.25 -10.92
CA THR A 155 -3.31 27.39 -9.54
C THR A 155 -2.61 26.38 -8.66
N ILE A 156 -2.05 26.85 -7.55
CA ILE A 156 -1.45 26.00 -6.52
C ILE A 156 -2.52 25.68 -5.48
N VAL A 157 -2.65 24.41 -5.12
CA VAL A 157 -3.64 23.92 -4.15
C VAL A 157 -2.88 23.30 -2.99
N ASP A 158 -3.03 23.87 -1.79
CA ASP A 158 -2.49 23.26 -0.58
C ASP A 158 -3.34 22.04 -0.20
N PHE A 159 -2.70 20.87 -0.19
CA PHE A 159 -3.36 19.60 0.10
C PHE A 159 -2.73 18.93 1.31
N ASP A 160 -3.38 19.16 2.45
CA ASP A 160 -2.91 18.71 3.75
C ASP A 160 -3.10 17.20 3.93
N LEU A 161 -2.01 16.46 3.72
CA LEU A 161 -1.97 15.01 3.88
C LEU A 161 -2.09 14.56 5.35
N SER A 162 -1.91 15.45 6.32
CA SER A 162 -2.02 15.10 7.76
C SER A 162 -3.45 14.75 8.17
N LYS A 163 -4.45 15.12 7.35
CA LYS A 163 -5.86 14.76 7.52
C LYS A 163 -6.17 13.31 7.18
N PHE A 164 -5.23 12.59 6.57
CA PHE A 164 -5.38 11.20 6.14
C PHE A 164 -4.49 10.27 6.98
N PRO A 165 -4.66 8.93 6.89
CA PRO A 165 -3.80 7.99 7.59
C PRO A 165 -2.31 8.25 7.32
N SER A 166 -1.47 8.10 8.35
CA SER A 166 -0.06 8.54 8.32
C SER A 166 0.79 7.90 7.23
N HIS A 167 0.42 6.73 6.69
CA HIS A 167 1.13 6.10 5.58
C HIS A 167 0.90 6.82 4.24
N VAL A 168 -0.16 7.63 4.11
CA VAL A 168 -0.46 8.41 2.89
C VAL A 168 0.64 9.42 2.60
N SER A 169 1.17 10.06 3.65
CA SER A 169 2.27 11.03 3.55
C SER A 169 3.63 10.41 3.26
N ARG A 170 3.76 9.08 3.25
CA ARG A 170 5.04 8.40 2.96
C ARG A 170 5.32 8.42 1.47
N THR A 171 6.34 9.16 1.06
CA THR A 171 6.69 9.41 -0.34
C THR A 171 6.95 8.13 -1.16
N HIS A 172 7.54 7.10 -0.55
CA HIS A 172 7.85 5.82 -1.22
C HIS A 172 6.62 4.96 -1.54
N ILE A 173 5.53 5.06 -0.75
CA ILE A 173 4.29 4.29 -0.98
C ILE A 173 3.48 4.94 -2.10
N LYS A 174 3.59 6.27 -2.25
CA LYS A 174 2.86 7.07 -3.24
C LYS A 174 1.33 6.95 -3.14
N ALA A 175 0.82 6.62 -1.95
CA ALA A 175 -0.62 6.53 -1.67
C ALA A 175 -1.36 7.86 -1.84
N TYR A 176 -0.67 9.00 -1.73
CA TYR A 176 -1.24 10.33 -1.98
C TYR A 176 -1.68 10.56 -3.44
N ARG A 177 -1.14 9.82 -4.42
CA ARG A 177 -1.42 10.05 -5.86
C ARG A 177 -2.90 9.86 -6.22
N PRO A 178 -3.56 8.75 -5.87
CA PRO A 178 -5.00 8.60 -6.12
C PRO A 178 -5.83 9.65 -5.38
N LEU A 179 -5.42 10.09 -4.18
CA LEU A 179 -6.12 11.15 -3.43
C LEU A 179 -6.07 12.49 -4.17
N VAL A 180 -4.89 12.89 -4.66
CA VAL A 180 -4.72 14.10 -5.49
C VAL A 180 -5.56 14.00 -6.76
N LEU A 181 -5.51 12.85 -7.44
CA LEU A 181 -6.30 12.61 -8.64
C LEU A 181 -7.80 12.75 -8.36
N GLN A 182 -8.31 12.15 -7.28
CA GLN A 182 -9.72 12.21 -6.92
C GLN A 182 -10.18 13.61 -6.53
N ASP A 183 -9.42 14.33 -5.70
CA ASP A 183 -9.73 15.72 -5.35
C ASP A 183 -9.79 16.60 -6.61
N ALA A 184 -8.85 16.41 -7.55
CA ALA A 184 -8.85 17.15 -8.80
C ALA A 184 -10.03 16.78 -9.72
N LEU A 185 -10.41 15.49 -9.77
CA LEU A 185 -11.59 15.02 -10.52
C LEU A 185 -12.88 15.67 -10.00
N ASN A 186 -13.04 15.77 -8.68
CA ASN A 186 -14.21 16.43 -8.09
C ASN A 186 -14.28 17.93 -8.39
N ARG A 187 -13.12 18.60 -8.50
CA ARG A 187 -13.05 20.03 -8.84
C ARG A 187 -13.31 20.29 -10.31
N ALA A 188 -12.71 19.48 -11.19
CA ALA A 188 -12.63 19.77 -12.62
C ALA A 188 -13.60 18.99 -13.49
N GLY A 189 -13.94 17.77 -13.09
CA GLY A 189 -14.69 16.79 -13.88
C GLY A 189 -13.83 16.01 -14.89
N ALA A 190 -12.75 16.59 -15.43
CA ALA A 190 -11.82 15.87 -16.31
C ALA A 190 -10.38 16.40 -16.18
N VAL A 191 -9.43 15.48 -16.08
CA VAL A 191 -8.03 15.79 -15.76
C VAL A 191 -7.03 14.97 -16.59
N MET A 192 -5.91 15.59 -16.93
CA MET A 192 -4.68 14.94 -17.38
C MET A 192 -3.70 14.96 -16.20
N PHE A 193 -3.65 13.86 -15.46
CA PHE A 193 -2.73 13.70 -14.34
C PHE A 193 -1.34 13.36 -14.84
N LEU A 194 -0.33 14.08 -14.36
CA LEU A 194 1.07 13.89 -14.72
C LEU A 194 1.94 13.94 -13.47
N ASP A 195 2.86 12.99 -13.32
CA ASP A 195 3.90 13.09 -12.31
C ASP A 195 4.84 14.27 -12.64
N PRO A 196 5.48 14.89 -11.63
CA PRO A 196 6.31 16.10 -11.81
C PRO A 196 7.46 15.92 -12.81
N ASN A 197 7.97 14.70 -12.96
CA ASN A 197 9.09 14.38 -13.86
C ASN A 197 8.68 14.17 -15.33
N VAL A 198 7.38 14.16 -15.64
CA VAL A 198 6.90 14.01 -17.03
C VAL A 198 7.12 15.30 -17.80
N ARG A 199 7.46 15.19 -19.09
CA ARG A 199 7.65 16.34 -19.98
C ARG A 199 6.77 16.21 -21.21
N ILE A 200 6.00 17.25 -21.48
CA ILE A 200 5.27 17.42 -22.73
C ILE A 200 6.23 18.09 -23.70
N ILE A 201 6.37 17.50 -24.88
CA ILE A 201 7.30 17.98 -25.93
C ILE A 201 6.59 18.45 -27.20
N SER A 202 5.26 18.29 -27.28
CA SER A 202 4.47 18.60 -28.47
C SER A 202 3.03 18.97 -28.11
N PRO A 203 2.41 19.95 -28.80
CA PRO A 203 1.00 20.29 -28.59
C PRO A 203 0.05 19.21 -29.13
N ASN A 204 0.55 18.25 -29.93
CA ASN A 204 -0.25 17.16 -30.50
C ASN A 204 -0.91 16.26 -29.44
N VAL A 205 -0.44 16.30 -28.19
CA VAL A 205 -1.07 15.58 -27.08
C VAL A 205 -2.54 15.99 -26.88
N SER A 206 -2.89 17.24 -27.24
CA SER A 206 -4.27 17.73 -27.21
C SER A 206 -5.25 16.91 -28.06
N LYS A 207 -4.77 16.26 -29.13
CA LYS A 207 -5.60 15.39 -29.99
C LYS A 207 -6.12 14.17 -29.24
N LEU A 208 -5.40 13.70 -28.21
CA LEU A 208 -5.83 12.58 -27.38
C LEU A 208 -7.09 12.94 -26.58
N PHE A 209 -7.22 14.20 -26.17
CA PHE A 209 -8.37 14.68 -25.39
C PHE A 209 -9.66 14.57 -26.21
N THR A 210 -9.63 14.98 -27.47
CA THR A 210 -10.79 14.87 -28.36
C THR A 210 -11.06 13.42 -28.75
N LEU A 211 -10.01 12.66 -29.09
CA LEU A 211 -10.13 11.28 -29.57
C LEU A 211 -10.74 10.34 -28.53
N TYR A 212 -10.41 10.55 -27.25
CA TYR A 212 -10.85 9.69 -26.16
C TYR A 212 -11.79 10.40 -25.18
N SER A 213 -12.44 11.47 -25.62
CA SER A 213 -13.43 12.21 -24.81
C SER A 213 -14.65 11.38 -24.40
N ASN A 214 -14.90 10.26 -25.08
CA ASN A 214 -15.96 9.30 -24.77
C ASN A 214 -15.48 8.11 -23.93
N LYS A 215 -14.22 8.10 -23.49
CA LYS A 215 -13.64 7.08 -22.61
C LYS A 215 -13.48 7.66 -21.22
N SER A 216 -13.74 6.87 -20.19
CA SER A 216 -13.63 7.31 -18.80
C SER A 216 -12.17 7.43 -18.35
N ILE A 217 -11.27 6.60 -18.89
CA ILE A 217 -9.83 6.63 -18.61
C ILE A 217 -8.99 6.29 -19.85
N VAL A 218 -7.86 6.97 -19.98
CA VAL A 218 -6.78 6.65 -20.93
C VAL A 218 -5.48 6.59 -20.17
N GLY A 219 -4.76 5.47 -20.32
CA GLY A 219 -3.45 5.27 -19.74
C GLY A 219 -2.48 4.70 -20.76
N TRP A 220 -1.21 4.67 -20.39
CA TRP A 220 -0.14 4.10 -21.22
C TRP A 220 0.27 2.76 -20.66
N GLU A 221 0.16 1.73 -21.47
CA GLU A 221 0.58 0.38 -21.11
C GLU A 221 2.11 0.25 -21.10
N THR A 222 2.59 -0.73 -20.33
CA THR A 222 3.97 -1.21 -20.34
C THR A 222 4.05 -2.56 -21.04
N ARG A 223 5.28 -3.07 -21.21
CA ARG A 223 5.51 -4.43 -21.71
C ARG A 223 5.45 -5.51 -20.61
N MET A 224 5.21 -5.12 -19.36
CA MET A 224 5.16 -6.04 -18.21
C MET A 224 3.71 -6.39 -17.90
N ALA A 225 3.47 -7.63 -17.49
CA ALA A 225 2.16 -8.03 -16.98
C ALA A 225 1.87 -7.33 -15.66
N THR A 226 0.60 -7.06 -15.39
CA THR A 226 0.14 -6.44 -14.14
C THR A 226 0.59 -7.24 -12.91
N THR A 227 0.58 -8.57 -13.01
CA THR A 227 1.02 -9.48 -11.93
C THR A 227 2.51 -9.42 -11.63
N THR A 228 3.35 -8.88 -12.52
CA THR A 228 4.80 -8.79 -12.29
C THR A 228 5.15 -7.79 -11.20
N LEU A 229 4.38 -6.70 -11.09
CA LEU A 229 4.63 -5.60 -10.14
C LEU A 229 3.50 -5.40 -9.12
N THR A 230 2.48 -6.26 -9.13
CA THR A 230 1.37 -6.22 -8.17
C THR A 230 1.54 -7.33 -7.17
N HIS A 231 1.60 -6.98 -5.88
CA HIS A 231 1.73 -7.97 -4.82
C HIS A 231 0.47 -8.87 -4.78
N PRO A 232 0.59 -10.22 -4.68
CA PRO A 232 -0.54 -11.14 -4.73
C PRO A 232 -1.70 -10.79 -3.78
N LYS A 233 -1.38 -10.37 -2.55
CA LYS A 233 -2.37 -9.94 -1.55
C LYS A 233 -3.24 -8.75 -1.99
N MET A 234 -2.83 -7.93 -2.95
CA MET A 234 -3.66 -6.83 -3.47
C MET A 234 -4.88 -7.37 -4.22
N PHE A 235 -4.71 -8.47 -4.96
CA PHE A 235 -5.81 -9.11 -5.70
C PHE A 235 -6.92 -9.59 -4.75
N ASP A 236 -6.57 -10.03 -3.55
CA ASP A 236 -7.54 -10.42 -2.52
C ASP A 236 -8.39 -9.22 -2.06
N TYR A 237 -7.78 -8.04 -1.85
CA TYR A 237 -8.51 -6.81 -1.49
C TYR A 237 -9.50 -6.40 -2.59
N PHE A 238 -9.12 -6.57 -3.86
CA PHE A 238 -9.98 -6.29 -5.01
C PHE A 238 -10.91 -7.46 -5.38
N ARG A 239 -10.91 -8.55 -4.60
CA ARG A 239 -11.75 -9.74 -4.80
C ARG A 239 -11.71 -10.30 -6.22
N THR A 240 -10.52 -10.27 -6.84
CA THR A 240 -10.30 -10.81 -8.18
C THR A 240 -9.13 -11.77 -8.16
N PRO A 241 -9.15 -12.86 -8.94
CA PRO A 241 -8.01 -13.74 -9.01
C PRO A 241 -6.89 -13.13 -9.89
N ALA A 242 -5.64 -13.41 -9.53
CA ALA A 242 -4.47 -12.82 -10.20
C ALA A 242 -4.26 -13.37 -11.63
N ASP A 243 -4.78 -14.56 -11.92
CA ASP A 243 -4.69 -15.24 -13.21
C ASP A 243 -5.36 -14.47 -14.35
N ASN A 244 -6.44 -13.74 -14.05
CA ASN A 244 -7.09 -12.79 -14.95
C ASN A 244 -6.12 -11.72 -15.50
N PHE A 245 -4.98 -11.50 -14.84
CA PHE A 245 -4.04 -10.42 -15.14
C PHE A 245 -2.67 -10.90 -15.66
N PHE A 246 -2.47 -12.21 -15.85
CA PHE A 246 -1.18 -12.75 -16.33
C PHE A 246 -0.76 -12.23 -17.70
N PHE A 247 -1.73 -11.86 -18.55
CA PHE A 247 -1.49 -11.36 -19.90
C PHE A 247 -1.98 -9.92 -20.10
N LEU A 248 -2.41 -9.25 -19.02
CA LEU A 248 -2.85 -7.86 -19.09
C LEU A 248 -1.68 -6.94 -18.78
N PRO A 249 -1.32 -6.04 -19.70
CA PRO A 249 -0.18 -5.15 -19.49
C PRO A 249 -0.47 -4.17 -18.36
N LEU A 250 0.55 -3.91 -17.54
CA LEU A 250 0.47 -2.90 -16.50
C LEU A 250 0.31 -1.51 -17.12
N VAL A 251 -0.56 -0.69 -16.54
CA VAL A 251 -0.77 0.71 -16.93
C VAL A 251 0.07 1.65 -16.06
N LEU A 252 0.74 2.61 -16.69
CA LEU A 252 1.52 3.63 -16.01
C LEU A 252 0.61 4.72 -15.44
N VAL A 253 0.62 4.88 -14.12
CA VAL A 253 -0.13 5.93 -13.40
C VAL A 253 0.54 7.30 -13.49
N ASN A 254 1.79 7.39 -13.97
CA ASN A 254 2.52 8.66 -14.06
C ASN A 254 2.00 9.62 -15.14
N LYS A 255 1.09 9.13 -15.99
CA LYS A 255 0.38 9.91 -17.00
C LYS A 255 -0.96 9.24 -17.27
N LEU A 256 -2.04 9.94 -16.95
CA LEU A 256 -3.41 9.45 -17.16
C LEU A 256 -4.26 10.60 -17.68
N ILE A 257 -5.24 10.28 -18.53
CA ILE A 257 -6.35 11.18 -18.84
C ILE A 257 -7.59 10.51 -18.26
N VAL A 258 -8.32 11.24 -17.41
CA VAL A 258 -9.44 10.69 -16.66
C VAL A 258 -10.61 11.66 -16.73
N TYR A 259 -11.79 11.12 -17.02
CA TYR A 259 -13.07 11.82 -16.99
C TYR A 259 -13.89 11.23 -15.85
N ASN A 260 -14.39 12.07 -14.94
CA ASN A 260 -15.11 11.64 -13.72
C ASN A 260 -16.54 11.20 -14.04
N THR A 261 -16.71 10.19 -14.88
CA THR A 261 -18.01 9.55 -15.14
C THR A 261 -18.43 8.72 -13.93
N LEU A 262 -19.70 8.31 -13.86
CA LEU A 262 -20.23 7.59 -12.70
C LEU A 262 -19.49 6.26 -12.46
N ASP A 263 -19.26 5.50 -13.53
CA ASP A 263 -18.48 4.27 -13.58
C ASP A 263 -17.02 4.49 -13.15
N MET A 264 -16.36 5.55 -13.65
CA MET A 264 -15.00 5.88 -13.19
C MET A 264 -14.97 6.21 -11.70
N HIS A 265 -15.95 6.97 -11.22
CA HIS A 265 -16.03 7.41 -9.83
C HIS A 265 -16.27 6.23 -8.88
N GLN A 266 -17.24 5.36 -9.21
CA GLN A 266 -17.69 4.28 -8.32
C GLN A 266 -16.89 2.99 -8.49
N ASP A 267 -16.58 2.59 -9.72
CA ASP A 267 -16.03 1.26 -9.99
C ASP A 267 -14.49 1.26 -10.03
N ILE A 268 -13.87 2.43 -10.23
CA ILE A 268 -12.40 2.57 -10.31
C ILE A 268 -11.85 3.42 -9.16
N MET A 269 -12.28 4.68 -9.04
CA MET A 269 -11.69 5.61 -8.07
C MET A 269 -12.02 5.24 -6.63
N LEU A 270 -13.27 4.86 -6.32
CA LEU A 270 -13.64 4.45 -4.96
C LEU A 270 -12.79 3.29 -4.43
N PRO A 271 -12.70 2.11 -5.08
CA PRO A 271 -11.88 1.02 -4.58
C PRO A 271 -10.37 1.37 -4.58
N TRP A 272 -9.91 2.19 -5.52
CA TRP A 272 -8.51 2.66 -5.52
C TRP A 272 -8.21 3.56 -4.32
N ILE A 273 -9.10 4.50 -4.01
CA ILE A 273 -8.99 5.37 -2.82
C ILE A 273 -9.05 4.55 -1.54
N GLN A 274 -9.99 3.63 -1.42
CA GLN A 274 -10.09 2.76 -0.24
C GLN A 274 -8.79 1.98 -0.04
N CYS A 275 -8.23 1.39 -1.11
CA CYS A 275 -6.96 0.69 -1.02
C CYS A 275 -5.80 1.64 -0.61
N ALA A 276 -5.75 2.85 -1.17
CA ALA A 276 -4.73 3.85 -0.82
C ALA A 276 -4.80 4.27 0.66
N LEU A 277 -6.01 4.31 1.23
CA LEU A 277 -6.27 4.63 2.64
C LEU A 277 -6.01 3.45 3.59
N ILE A 278 -5.78 2.23 3.08
CA ILE A 278 -5.45 1.03 3.87
C ILE A 278 -3.98 0.66 3.62
N SER A 279 -3.12 0.84 4.63
CA SER A 279 -1.68 0.59 4.47
C SER A 279 -1.37 -0.82 3.95
N GLU A 280 -2.08 -1.83 4.44
CA GLU A 280 -1.88 -3.22 4.06
C GLU A 280 -2.43 -3.57 2.66
N CYS A 281 -3.27 -2.71 2.07
CA CYS A 281 -3.73 -2.86 0.70
C CYS A 281 -2.75 -2.24 -0.29
N ILE A 282 -2.39 -0.96 -0.09
CA ILE A 282 -1.51 -0.23 -1.02
C ILE A 282 -0.05 -0.65 -0.93
N SER A 283 0.39 -1.12 0.25
CA SER A 283 1.73 -1.63 0.49
C SER A 283 1.66 -2.87 1.39
N PRO A 284 1.19 -4.01 0.86
CA PRO A 284 1.09 -5.24 1.65
C PRO A 284 2.47 -5.70 2.12
N ILE A 285 2.52 -6.25 3.33
CA ILE A 285 3.76 -6.85 3.87
C ILE A 285 4.03 -8.18 3.15
N GLY A 286 5.22 -8.30 2.57
CA GLY A 286 5.77 -9.55 2.04
C GLY A 286 6.54 -9.39 0.72
N ILE A 287 7.40 -10.40 0.47
CA ILE A 287 7.69 -11.01 -0.83
C ILE A 287 7.43 -12.50 -0.63
#